data_AF-A0A928WHK6-F1
#
_entry.id   AF-A0A928WHK6-F1
#
_cell.length_a   1.000
_cell.length_b   1.000
_cell.length_c   1.000
_cell.angle_alpha   90.00
_cell.angle_beta   90.00
_cell.angle_gamma   90.00
#
_symmetry.space_group_name_H-M   'P 1'
#
loop_
_entity.id
_entity.type
_entity.pdbx_description
1 polymer ?
#
loop_
_entity_poly.entity_id
_entity_poly.type
_entity_poly.pdbx_seq_one_letter_code
_entity_poly.pdbx_strand_id
1 'polypeptide(L)'
;MAVINIAQSESRRLSHQYVGTEQILLGLVSESSNASEILNAMGVNLENAQIEVEKIIGRGNKLTPIDIPFTSRAKQVLELSVAESQKLGHNYIGTEHLLLGILREGARSIGQGVAIKVLQNLRVDLVSLEQQLQAALS
;
A
#
# COMPACT_ATOMS: atom_id res chain seq x y z
N MET A 1 2.48 -7.10 -12.37
CA MET A 1 2.08 -6.60 -11.04
C MET A 1 0.74 -7.21 -10.67
N ALA A 2 0.72 -8.05 -9.63
CA ALA A 2 -0.47 -8.71 -9.10
C ALA A 2 -1.04 -8.05 -7.83
N VAL A 3 -0.40 -6.98 -7.31
CA VAL A 3 -0.75 -6.27 -6.07
C VAL A 3 -2.26 -6.06 -5.91
N ILE A 4 -2.94 -5.61 -6.97
CA ILE A 4 -4.37 -5.28 -6.89
C ILE A 4 -5.23 -6.49 -6.58
N ASN A 5 -4.95 -7.62 -7.23
CA ASN A 5 -5.68 -8.87 -6.99
C ASN A 5 -5.40 -9.39 -5.58
N ILE A 6 -4.15 -9.22 -5.10
CA ILE A 6 -3.78 -9.59 -3.73
C ILE A 6 -4.47 -8.67 -2.72
N ALA A 7 -4.51 -7.36 -2.97
CA ALA A 7 -5.20 -6.39 -2.12
C ALA A 7 -6.70 -6.71 -1.98
N GLN A 8 -7.36 -7.07 -3.09
CA GLN A 8 -8.75 -7.55 -3.06
C GLN A 8 -8.89 -8.84 -2.24
N SER A 9 -7.94 -9.77 -2.37
CA SER A 9 -7.93 -11.02 -1.60
C SER A 9 -7.75 -10.76 -0.10
N GLU A 10 -6.91 -9.78 0.27
CA GLU A 10 -6.75 -9.34 1.67
C GLU A 10 -7.99 -8.64 2.22
N SER A 11 -8.70 -7.84 1.40
CA SER A 11 -10.01 -7.30 1.79
C SER A 11 -10.99 -8.43 2.10
N ARG A 12 -11.03 -9.49 1.26
CA ARG A 12 -11.87 -10.68 1.51
C ARG A 12 -11.46 -11.41 2.78
N ARG A 13 -10.15 -11.63 2.99
CA ARG A 13 -9.60 -12.28 4.19
C ARG A 13 -10.03 -11.57 5.47
N LEU A 14 -10.00 -10.25 5.47
CA LEU A 14 -10.40 -9.41 6.60
C LEU A 14 -11.90 -9.11 6.66
N SER A 15 -12.70 -9.65 5.73
CA SER A 15 -14.14 -9.36 5.59
C SER A 15 -14.45 -7.86 5.39
N HIS A 16 -13.51 -7.11 4.81
CA HIS A 16 -13.71 -5.70 4.43
C HIS A 16 -14.42 -5.60 3.09
N GLN A 17 -15.33 -4.63 2.99
CA GLN A 17 -16.16 -4.41 1.79
C GLN A 17 -15.50 -3.47 0.77
N TYR A 18 -14.32 -2.95 1.08
CA TYR A 18 -13.59 -2.01 0.23
C TYR A 18 -12.10 -2.37 0.20
N VAL A 19 -11.41 -1.96 -0.86
CA VAL A 19 -9.94 -1.93 -0.91
C VAL A 19 -9.48 -0.54 -0.47
N GLY A 20 -8.90 -0.48 0.73
CA GLY A 20 -8.25 0.69 1.30
C GLY A 20 -6.77 0.77 0.91
N THR A 21 -6.12 1.83 1.37
CA THR A 21 -4.67 2.03 1.20
C THR A 21 -3.87 0.86 1.81
N GLU A 22 -4.38 0.32 2.90
CA GLU A 22 -3.77 -0.72 3.70
C GLU A 22 -3.82 -2.08 3.02
N GLN A 23 -4.88 -2.41 2.27
CA GLN A 23 -4.86 -3.63 1.45
C GLN A 23 -3.92 -3.49 0.26
N ILE A 24 -3.74 -2.30 -0.30
CA ILE A 24 -2.69 -2.06 -1.31
C ILE A 24 -1.31 -2.29 -0.69
N LEU A 25 -1.06 -1.80 0.53
CA LEU A 25 0.18 -2.07 1.27
C LEU A 25 0.38 -3.57 1.51
N LEU A 26 -0.64 -4.29 1.98
CA LEU A 26 -0.55 -5.75 2.17
C LEU A 26 -0.26 -6.48 0.85
N GLY A 27 -0.87 -6.04 -0.25
CA GLY A 27 -0.59 -6.56 -1.58
C GLY A 27 0.86 -6.31 -2.02
N LEU A 28 1.40 -5.13 -1.73
CA LEU A 28 2.81 -4.79 -2.00
C LEU A 28 3.78 -5.65 -1.19
N VAL A 29 3.49 -5.87 0.09
CA VAL A 29 4.33 -6.68 0.97
C VAL A 29 4.26 -8.17 0.57
N SER A 30 3.13 -8.63 0.03
CA SER A 30 2.93 -10.02 -0.38
C SER A 30 3.43 -10.33 -1.79
N GLU A 31 3.46 -9.37 -2.72
CA GLU A 31 3.99 -9.59 -4.06
C GLU A 31 5.52 -9.52 -4.01
N SER A 32 6.18 -10.65 -4.27
CA SER A 32 7.65 -10.71 -4.40
C SER A 32 8.11 -9.71 -5.46
N SER A 33 8.65 -8.60 -4.99
CA SER A 33 9.00 -7.43 -5.77
C SER A 33 10.05 -6.58 -5.05
N ASN A 34 10.69 -5.69 -5.77
CA ASN A 34 11.67 -4.78 -5.20
C ASN A 34 11.08 -3.88 -4.08
N ALA A 35 9.81 -3.44 -4.22
CA ALA A 35 9.13 -2.72 -3.14
C ALA A 35 8.96 -3.59 -1.89
N SER A 36 8.63 -4.88 -2.06
CA SER A 36 8.52 -5.82 -0.93
C SER A 36 9.88 -6.09 -0.28
N GLU A 37 10.97 -6.10 -1.06
CA GLU A 37 12.33 -6.29 -0.56
C GLU A 37 12.78 -5.10 0.28
N ILE A 38 12.53 -3.87 -0.19
CA ILE A 38 12.79 -2.64 0.57
C ILE A 38 11.97 -2.62 1.86
N LEU A 39 10.67 -2.93 1.80
CA LEU A 39 9.82 -3.01 3.00
C LEU A 39 10.32 -4.06 4.00
N ASN A 40 10.71 -5.24 3.54
CA ASN A 40 11.28 -6.29 4.38
C ASN A 40 12.61 -5.86 5.02
N ALA A 41 13.49 -5.19 4.27
CA ALA A 41 14.75 -4.64 4.80
C ALA A 41 14.51 -3.59 5.91
N MET A 42 13.36 -2.91 5.86
CA MET A 42 12.91 -1.98 6.90
C MET A 42 12.07 -2.64 8.00
N GLY A 43 11.98 -3.98 8.02
CA GLY A 43 11.29 -4.74 9.06
C GLY A 43 9.77 -4.88 8.85
N VAL A 44 9.23 -4.56 7.67
CA VAL A 44 7.82 -4.76 7.33
C VAL A 44 7.66 -6.04 6.54
N ASN A 45 6.97 -7.02 7.12
CA ASN A 45 6.63 -8.27 6.46
C ASN A 45 5.11 -8.49 6.49
N LEU A 46 4.62 -9.50 5.76
CA LEU A 46 3.18 -9.68 5.59
C LEU A 46 2.50 -9.90 6.94
N GLU A 47 3.09 -10.71 7.81
CA GLU A 47 2.53 -11.05 9.12
C GLU A 47 2.36 -9.81 10.01
N ASN A 48 3.41 -9.02 10.19
CA ASN A 48 3.33 -7.86 11.06
C ASN A 48 2.45 -6.74 10.47
N ALA A 49 2.43 -6.58 9.15
CA ALA A 49 1.56 -5.64 8.47
C ALA A 49 0.08 -6.04 8.63
N GLN A 50 -0.24 -7.33 8.49
CA GLN A 50 -1.60 -7.83 8.69
C GLN A 50 -2.07 -7.62 10.13
N ILE A 51 -1.22 -7.95 11.11
CA ILE A 51 -1.51 -7.73 12.53
C ILE A 51 -1.80 -6.25 12.79
N GLU A 52 -0.98 -5.35 12.25
CA GLU A 52 -1.13 -3.92 12.48
C GLU A 52 -2.36 -3.34 11.79
N VAL A 53 -2.69 -3.80 10.58
CA VAL A 53 -3.95 -3.47 9.91
C VAL A 53 -5.14 -3.91 10.76
N GLU A 54 -5.16 -5.16 11.23
CA GLU A 54 -6.25 -5.69 12.06
C GLU A 54 -6.43 -4.89 13.36
N LYS A 55 -5.35 -4.37 13.97
CA LYS A 55 -5.45 -3.50 15.15
C LYS A 55 -6.06 -2.13 14.84
N ILE A 56 -5.76 -1.55 13.67
CA ILE A 56 -6.20 -0.18 13.33
C ILE A 56 -7.66 -0.16 12.89
N ILE A 57 -8.07 -1.10 12.03
CA ILE A 57 -9.41 -1.09 11.41
C ILE A 57 -10.31 -2.26 11.84
N GLY A 58 -9.78 -3.21 12.60
CA GLY A 58 -10.52 -4.40 13.03
C GLY A 58 -10.73 -5.40 11.90
N ARG A 59 -11.72 -6.26 12.09
CA ARG A 59 -12.25 -7.15 11.06
C ARG A 59 -13.61 -6.64 10.60
N GLY A 60 -13.88 -6.74 9.32
CA GLY A 60 -15.15 -6.32 8.74
C GLY A 60 -16.28 -7.32 8.98
N ASN A 61 -17.41 -7.04 8.33
CA ASN A 61 -18.65 -7.78 8.52
C ASN A 61 -18.70 -9.02 7.59
N LYS A 62 -19.33 -10.12 8.03
CA LYS A 62 -19.29 -11.42 7.32
C LYS A 62 -19.90 -11.45 5.90
N LEU A 63 -20.46 -10.35 5.43
CA LEU A 63 -21.03 -10.22 4.09
C LEU A 63 -19.98 -9.60 3.16
N THR A 64 -19.23 -10.46 2.48
CA THR A 64 -18.23 -10.08 1.49
C THR A 64 -18.91 -9.95 0.12
N PRO A 65 -18.95 -8.75 -0.49
CA PRO A 65 -19.58 -8.55 -1.80
C PRO A 65 -18.79 -9.24 -2.94
N ILE A 66 -19.47 -9.52 -4.05
CA ILE A 66 -18.87 -10.10 -5.27
C ILE A 66 -17.78 -9.15 -5.80
N ASP A 67 -18.10 -7.87 -5.88
CA ASP A 67 -17.17 -6.79 -6.24
C ASP A 67 -16.76 -5.98 -5.01
N ILE A 68 -15.45 -5.79 -4.84
CA ILE A 68 -14.87 -4.99 -3.75
C ILE A 68 -14.29 -3.71 -4.37
N PRO A 69 -15.01 -2.57 -4.28
CA PRO A 69 -14.53 -1.33 -4.86
C PRO A 69 -13.39 -0.71 -4.04
N PHE A 70 -12.60 0.13 -4.69
CA PHE A 70 -11.60 0.96 -4.02
C PHE A 70 -12.23 2.13 -3.27
N THR A 71 -11.69 2.43 -2.09
CA THR A 71 -11.95 3.70 -1.40
C THR A 71 -11.42 4.90 -2.21
N SER A 72 -11.91 6.11 -1.94
CA SER A 72 -11.42 7.32 -2.62
C SER A 72 -9.92 7.54 -2.43
N ARG A 73 -9.38 7.24 -1.23
CA ARG A 73 -7.94 7.34 -0.96
C ARG A 73 -7.14 6.28 -1.73
N ALA A 74 -7.65 5.05 -1.81
CA ALA A 74 -7.01 4.01 -2.59
C ALA A 74 -6.97 4.37 -4.10
N LYS A 75 -8.04 4.96 -4.64
CA LYS A 75 -8.03 5.50 -6.02
C LYS A 75 -6.98 6.60 -6.19
N GLN A 76 -6.90 7.51 -5.22
CA GLN A 76 -5.89 8.57 -5.21
C GLN A 76 -4.46 8.00 -5.19
N VAL A 77 -4.20 6.94 -4.41
CA VAL A 77 -2.91 6.24 -4.44
C VAL A 77 -2.57 5.80 -5.85
N LEU A 78 -3.50 5.14 -6.56
CA LEU A 78 -3.28 4.67 -7.93
C LEU A 78 -2.97 5.84 -8.90
N GLU A 79 -3.71 6.94 -8.80
CA GLU A 79 -3.48 8.14 -9.60
C GLU A 79 -2.11 8.77 -9.32
N LEU A 80 -1.71 8.83 -8.04
CA LEU A 80 -0.40 9.35 -7.64
C LEU A 80 0.73 8.45 -8.15
N SER A 81 0.55 7.12 -8.16
CA SER A 81 1.52 6.19 -8.71
C SER A 81 1.76 6.38 -10.21
N VAL A 82 0.70 6.65 -10.98
CA VAL A 82 0.79 7.03 -12.39
C VAL A 82 1.59 8.33 -12.53
N ALA A 83 1.29 9.33 -11.70
CA ALA A 83 2.00 10.62 -11.76
C ALA A 83 3.49 10.47 -11.41
N GLU A 84 3.86 9.63 -10.44
CA GLU A 84 5.26 9.39 -10.09
C GLU A 84 6.01 8.66 -11.23
N SER A 85 5.39 7.67 -11.89
CA SER A 85 6.05 6.99 -13.02
C SER A 85 6.28 7.96 -14.19
N GLN A 86 5.30 8.83 -14.49
CA GLN A 86 5.43 9.85 -15.54
C GLN A 86 6.52 10.87 -15.23
N LYS A 87 6.65 11.32 -13.98
CA LYS A 87 7.72 12.25 -13.57
C LYS A 87 9.11 11.68 -13.78
N LEU A 88 9.27 10.37 -13.62
CA LEU A 88 10.53 9.66 -13.81
C LEU A 88 10.75 9.21 -15.28
N GLY A 89 9.80 9.48 -16.18
CA GLY A 89 9.89 9.06 -17.58
C GLY A 89 9.67 7.55 -17.78
N HIS A 90 9.10 6.85 -16.80
CA HIS A 90 8.81 5.42 -16.87
C HIS A 90 7.48 5.16 -17.58
N ASN A 91 7.52 4.31 -18.61
CA ASN A 91 6.36 3.90 -19.41
C ASN A 91 5.50 2.81 -18.73
N TYR A 92 5.90 2.34 -17.55
CA TYR A 92 5.18 1.33 -16.78
C TYR A 92 5.14 1.70 -15.30
N ILE A 93 4.09 1.23 -14.62
CA ILE A 93 3.90 1.41 -13.18
C ILE A 93 4.37 0.15 -12.47
N GLY A 94 5.56 0.24 -11.86
CA GLY A 94 6.11 -0.76 -10.94
C GLY A 94 5.54 -0.65 -9.52
N THR A 95 5.87 -1.63 -8.68
CA THR A 95 5.48 -1.69 -7.26
C THR A 95 6.01 -0.52 -6.43
N GLU A 96 7.16 0.02 -6.82
CA GLU A 96 7.84 1.13 -6.17
C GLU A 96 7.08 2.44 -6.40
N HIS A 97 6.56 2.65 -7.61
CA HIS A 97 5.66 3.76 -7.90
C HIS A 97 4.34 3.64 -7.12
N LEU A 98 3.87 2.41 -6.92
CA LEU A 98 2.69 2.15 -6.12
C LEU A 98 2.91 2.53 -4.65
N LEU A 99 4.06 2.13 -4.09
CA LEU A 99 4.45 2.50 -2.74
C LEU A 99 4.73 4.01 -2.59
N LEU A 100 5.37 4.66 -3.57
CA LEU A 100 5.49 6.12 -3.62
C LEU A 100 4.11 6.79 -3.64
N GLY A 101 3.15 6.24 -4.38
CA GLY A 101 1.77 6.73 -4.41
C GLY A 101 1.12 6.73 -3.01
N ILE A 102 1.38 5.69 -2.21
CA ILE A 102 0.96 5.63 -0.79
C ILE A 102 1.59 6.80 -0.01
N LEU A 103 2.90 7.00 -0.12
CA LEU A 103 3.61 8.08 0.59
C LEU A 103 3.07 9.47 0.20
N ARG A 104 2.80 9.69 -1.10
CA ARG A 104 2.24 10.95 -1.60
C ARG A 104 0.81 11.19 -1.12
N GLU A 105 -0.04 10.17 -1.04
CA GLU A 105 -1.40 10.29 -0.50
C GLU A 105 -1.36 10.74 0.95
N GLY A 106 -0.51 10.09 1.75
CA GLY A 106 -0.31 10.41 3.16
C GLY A 106 0.17 11.84 3.43
N ALA A 107 0.97 12.41 2.53
CA ALA A 107 1.50 13.76 2.65
C ALA A 107 0.50 14.86 2.21
N ARG A 108 -0.48 14.53 1.34
CA ARG A 108 -1.38 15.52 0.71
C ARG A 108 -2.76 15.60 1.34
N SER A 109 -3.23 14.53 1.97
CA SER A 109 -4.61 14.44 2.44
C SER A 109 -4.81 14.95 3.87
N ILE A 110 -5.96 15.57 4.12
CA ILE A 110 -6.40 15.88 5.50
C ILE A 110 -6.67 14.55 6.20
N GLY A 111 -5.87 14.23 7.21
CA GLY A 111 -5.85 12.92 7.84
C GLY A 111 -5.08 11.90 7.00
N GLN A 112 -4.33 11.06 7.68
CA GLN A 112 -3.40 10.10 7.10
C GLN A 112 -4.09 8.78 6.74
N GLY A 113 -3.78 8.20 5.57
CA GLY A 113 -4.25 6.88 5.18
C GLY A 113 -3.76 5.77 6.12
N VAL A 114 -4.53 4.67 6.22
CA VAL A 114 -4.22 3.55 7.14
C VAL A 114 -2.88 2.91 6.79
N ALA A 115 -2.51 2.82 5.50
CA ALA A 115 -1.21 2.29 5.11
C ALA A 115 -0.03 3.05 5.74
N ILE A 116 -0.10 4.38 5.78
CA ILE A 116 0.98 5.17 6.40
C ILE A 116 0.99 4.96 7.91
N LYS A 117 -0.19 4.89 8.54
CA LYS A 117 -0.30 4.61 9.97
C LYS A 117 0.30 3.24 10.32
N VAL A 118 0.10 2.23 9.48
CA VAL A 118 0.74 0.91 9.60
C VAL A 118 2.26 1.04 9.53
N LEU A 119 2.79 1.71 8.50
CA LEU A 119 4.25 1.91 8.35
C LEU A 119 4.85 2.62 9.57
N GLN A 120 4.18 3.66 10.08
CA GLN A 120 4.62 4.40 11.26
C GLN A 120 4.56 3.58 12.55
N ASN A 121 3.49 2.80 12.74
CA ASN A 121 3.36 1.92 13.91
C ASN A 121 4.42 0.80 13.91
N LEU A 122 4.81 0.35 12.71
CA LEU A 122 5.95 -0.56 12.51
C LEU A 122 7.31 0.15 12.53
N ARG A 123 7.35 1.45 12.89
CA ARG A 123 8.55 2.29 13.05
C ARG A 123 9.38 2.46 11.78
N VAL A 124 8.74 2.39 10.62
CA VAL A 124 9.37 2.72 9.34
C VAL A 124 9.59 4.22 9.26
N ASP A 125 10.82 4.62 8.99
CA ASP A 125 11.14 6.00 8.63
C ASP A 125 10.71 6.27 7.18
N LEU A 126 9.66 7.08 7.01
CA LEU A 126 9.05 7.33 5.69
C LEU A 126 10.00 8.08 4.75
N VAL A 127 10.92 8.89 5.29
CA VAL A 127 11.91 9.64 4.51
C VAL A 127 12.94 8.69 3.91
N SER A 128 13.52 7.80 4.73
CA SER A 128 14.44 6.76 4.27
C SER A 128 13.77 5.80 3.29
N LEU A 129 12.51 5.41 3.54
CA LEU A 129 11.74 4.57 2.61
C LEU A 129 11.60 5.26 1.24
N GLU A 130 11.24 6.55 1.22
CA GLU A 130 11.14 7.32 -0.02
C GLU A 130 12.48 7.37 -0.77
N GLN A 131 13.57 7.62 -0.06
CA GLN A 131 14.92 7.68 -0.66
C GLN A 131 15.33 6.35 -1.28
N GLN A 132 15.07 5.22 -0.60
CA GLN A 132 15.38 3.89 -1.13
C GLN A 132 14.54 3.57 -2.38
N LEU A 133 13.25 3.95 -2.40
CA LEU A 133 12.39 3.76 -3.56
C LEU A 133 12.85 4.61 -4.76
N GLN A 134 13.27 5.85 -4.52
CA GLN A 134 13.81 6.71 -5.57
C GLN A 134 15.12 6.15 -6.13
N ALA A 135 16.02 5.69 -5.27
CA ALA A 135 17.28 5.06 -5.68
C ALA A 135 17.03 3.78 -6.50
N ALA A 136 16.03 2.99 -6.12
CA ALA A 136 15.62 1.78 -6.85
C ALA A 136 14.99 2.06 -8.23
N LEU A 137 14.48 3.28 -8.42
CA LEU A 137 13.86 3.76 -9.67
C LEU A 137 14.82 4.62 -10.51
N SER A 138 16.07 4.79 -10.08
CA SER A 138 17.12 5.55 -10.79
C SER A 138 17.92 4.63 -11.72
#